data_AF-A0A942W0K6-F1
#
_entry.id   AF-A0A942W0K6-F1
#
_cell.length_a   1.000
_cell.length_b   1.000
_cell.length_c   1.000
_cell.angle_alpha   90.00
_cell.angle_beta   90.00
_cell.angle_gamma   90.00
#
_symmetry.space_group_name_H-M   'P 1'
#
loop_
_entity.id
_entity.type
_entity.pdbx_description
1 polymer ?
#
loop_
_entity_poly.entity_id
_entity_poly.type
_entity_poly.pdbx_seq_one_letter_code
_entity_poly.pdbx_strand_id
1 'polypeptide(L)'
;MKQKKSTVLAAWLLTVLLAGCTVPQADAGAESGAANVAETAAESGGTAEAQAGADGATGGVIGPVIEENLTFKGKDEYSDYAGAVEIDLSAPQAADGVSVSGSTVTISAAGTYVLTGTLADGQVVVAAGENDDVRLVLENASISSASTAPVYVISACPREPKAMWRML
;
A
#
# COMPACT_ATOMS: atom_id res chain seq x y z
N MET A 1 -35.96 37.64 24.55
CA MET A 1 -36.84 36.48 24.84
C MET A 1 -36.47 35.38 23.82
N LYS A 2 -36.39 34.07 24.11
CA LYS A 2 -36.57 33.27 25.34
C LYS A 2 -35.90 31.89 25.11
N GLN A 3 -34.96 31.48 25.98
CA GLN A 3 -34.79 30.10 26.53
C GLN A 3 -34.42 28.95 25.53
N LYS A 4 -33.82 27.80 25.90
CA LYS A 4 -33.05 27.30 27.07
C LYS A 4 -32.38 25.96 26.68
N LYS A 5 -31.10 25.77 27.06
CA LYS A 5 -30.49 24.55 27.68
C LYS A 5 -30.87 23.14 27.16
N SER A 6 -29.86 22.31 26.88
CA SER A 6 -29.49 21.20 27.79
C SER A 6 -28.14 20.54 27.47
N THR A 7 -27.44 20.15 28.54
CA THR A 7 -26.13 19.48 28.55
C THR A 7 -26.33 18.02 28.94
N VAL A 8 -25.55 17.08 28.38
CA VAL A 8 -25.29 15.78 29.01
C VAL A 8 -23.79 15.51 28.98
N LEU A 9 -23.16 15.47 30.16
CA LEU A 9 -21.81 14.94 30.36
C LEU A 9 -21.88 13.43 30.59
N ALA A 10 -20.88 12.69 30.10
CA ALA A 10 -20.55 11.35 30.57
C ALA A 10 -19.04 11.14 30.49
N ALA A 11 -18.32 11.61 31.51
CA ALA A 11 -16.90 11.28 31.70
C ALA A 11 -16.80 9.92 32.42
N TRP A 12 -16.02 8.99 31.88
CA TRP A 12 -15.65 7.75 32.56
C TRP A 12 -14.13 7.69 32.74
N LEU A 13 -13.68 7.99 33.94
CA LEU A 13 -12.34 7.68 34.43
C LEU A 13 -12.44 6.39 35.25
N LEU A 14 -11.65 5.36 34.93
CA LEU A 14 -11.54 4.18 35.77
C LEU A 14 -10.11 3.62 35.77
N THR A 15 -9.32 4.05 36.74
CA THR A 15 -8.00 3.49 37.08
C THR A 15 -8.12 2.57 38.30
N VAL A 16 -7.71 1.30 38.17
CA VAL A 16 -7.60 0.34 39.29
C VAL A 16 -6.28 -0.47 39.15
N LEU A 17 -5.77 -0.97 40.29
CA LEU A 17 -4.36 -1.25 40.57
C LEU A 17 -3.87 -2.69 40.30
N LEU A 18 -2.62 -2.78 39.82
CA LEU A 18 -1.45 -3.54 40.34
C LEU A 18 -1.65 -4.88 41.13
N ALA A 19 -1.31 -6.00 40.46
CA ALA A 19 -0.68 -7.26 40.98
C ALA A 19 -0.33 -8.19 39.78
N GLY A 20 0.52 -9.23 39.84
CA GLY A 20 1.49 -9.70 40.86
C GLY A 20 1.96 -11.16 40.61
N CYS A 21 3.16 -11.55 41.10
CA CYS A 21 3.72 -12.94 41.13
C CYS A 21 4.15 -13.56 39.75
N THR A 22 5.16 -14.44 39.60
CA THR A 22 6.05 -15.23 40.51
C THR A 22 7.50 -15.35 39.97
N VAL A 23 8.47 -15.64 40.86
CA VAL A 23 9.86 -16.09 40.52
C VAL A 23 10.01 -17.58 40.83
N PRO A 24 10.85 -18.32 40.06
CA PRO A 24 11.64 -19.41 40.63
C PRO A 24 13.16 -19.14 40.52
N GLN A 25 13.88 -19.59 41.54
CA GLN A 25 15.30 -19.41 41.79
C GLN A 25 16.06 -20.71 41.49
N ALA A 26 17.24 -20.63 40.87
CA ALA A 26 18.24 -21.70 40.88
C ALA A 26 19.66 -21.11 40.78
N ASP A 27 20.63 -21.75 41.45
CA ASP A 27 21.97 -21.25 41.74
C ASP A 27 23.06 -22.18 41.20
N ALA A 28 24.26 -21.62 40.98
CA ALA A 28 25.59 -22.26 40.82
C ALA A 28 25.86 -23.41 39.82
N GLY A 29 27.00 -23.30 39.12
CA GLY A 29 28.05 -24.33 39.26
C GLY A 29 28.48 -25.20 38.05
N ALA A 30 29.40 -24.67 37.23
CA ALA A 30 30.56 -25.33 36.59
C ALA A 30 30.45 -26.58 35.65
N GLU A 31 31.04 -26.40 34.46
CA GLU A 31 31.84 -27.32 33.61
C GLU A 31 31.34 -28.71 33.12
N SER A 32 31.17 -28.85 31.79
CA SER A 32 32.01 -29.71 30.92
C SER A 32 31.43 -29.85 29.48
N GLY A 33 32.30 -30.01 28.47
CA GLY A 33 32.00 -30.90 27.33
C GLY A 33 31.48 -30.33 26.00
N ALA A 34 32.41 -29.84 25.16
CA ALA A 34 32.47 -30.01 23.69
C ALA A 34 31.27 -29.67 22.75
N ALA A 35 31.54 -28.67 21.89
CA ALA A 35 31.18 -28.57 20.46
C ALA A 35 29.70 -28.58 20.00
N ASN A 36 29.28 -27.52 19.29
CA ASN A 36 29.25 -27.55 17.81
C ASN A 36 28.99 -26.18 17.14
N VAL A 37 29.54 -26.03 15.93
CA VAL A 37 29.20 -25.13 14.81
C VAL A 37 28.68 -23.71 15.13
N ALA A 38 29.49 -22.70 14.81
CA ALA A 38 29.03 -21.32 14.63
C ALA A 38 28.61 -21.09 13.16
N GLU A 39 27.32 -20.80 12.94
CA GLU A 39 26.81 -20.28 11.67
C GLU A 39 26.54 -18.78 11.83
N THR A 40 27.34 -17.94 11.18
CA THR A 40 27.17 -16.48 11.21
C THR A 40 26.27 -16.04 10.06
N ALA A 41 24.95 -16.10 10.27
CA ALA A 41 23.99 -15.45 9.40
C ALA A 41 23.94 -13.94 9.71
N ALA A 42 24.80 -13.18 9.02
CA ALA A 42 24.72 -11.72 9.03
C ALA A 42 23.67 -11.26 8.01
N GLU A 43 22.42 -11.08 8.44
CA GLU A 43 21.40 -10.45 7.60
C GLU A 43 21.69 -8.95 7.45
N SER A 44 22.11 -8.58 6.24
CA SER A 44 22.43 -7.21 5.88
C SER A 44 21.15 -6.40 5.68
N GLY A 45 20.97 -5.35 6.48
CA GLY A 45 19.87 -4.40 6.32
C GLY A 45 20.01 -3.63 5.00
N GLY A 46 19.17 -3.98 4.01
CA GLY A 46 19.11 -3.29 2.73
C GLY A 46 18.26 -2.01 2.79
N THR A 47 18.87 -0.88 3.14
CA THR A 47 18.28 0.44 2.86
C THR A 47 18.35 0.72 1.37
N ALA A 48 17.23 0.53 0.67
CA ALA A 48 17.13 0.86 -0.76
C ALA A 48 16.93 2.37 -0.95
N GLU A 49 18.02 3.12 -1.02
CA GLU A 49 18.00 4.50 -1.49
C GLU A 49 17.84 4.52 -3.01
N ALA A 50 16.81 5.21 -3.51
CA ALA A 50 16.56 5.34 -4.94
C ALA A 50 17.56 6.33 -5.57
N GLN A 51 18.60 5.81 -6.21
CA GLN A 51 19.55 6.65 -6.95
C GLN A 51 18.93 7.10 -8.28
N ALA A 52 18.82 8.42 -8.46
CA ALA A 52 18.34 9.03 -9.70
C ALA A 52 19.22 8.64 -10.91
N GLY A 53 18.59 8.56 -12.08
CA GLY A 53 19.19 7.98 -13.28
C GLY A 53 20.48 8.69 -13.72
N ALA A 54 21.50 7.89 -14.00
CA ALA A 54 22.62 8.30 -14.84
C ALA A 54 22.31 7.91 -16.30
N ASP A 55 22.57 8.83 -17.23
CA ASP A 55 22.58 8.60 -18.67
C ASP A 55 23.66 7.56 -19.02
N GLY A 56 23.26 6.28 -19.00
CA GLY A 56 24.13 5.13 -19.18
C GLY A 56 24.40 4.86 -20.64
N ALA A 57 25.35 5.60 -21.23
CA ALA A 57 25.86 5.37 -22.58
C ALA A 57 26.47 3.96 -22.72
N THR A 58 25.62 2.98 -23.01
CA THR A 58 25.97 1.56 -23.08
C THR A 58 26.34 1.16 -24.50
N GLY A 59 27.60 1.44 -24.85
CA GLY A 59 28.12 1.26 -26.20
C GLY A 59 27.91 -0.15 -26.79
N GLY A 60 27.27 -0.19 -27.96
CA GLY A 60 27.49 -1.22 -28.98
C GLY A 60 26.49 -2.37 -29.08
N VAL A 61 25.94 -2.89 -27.98
CA VAL A 61 25.14 -4.14 -28.03
C VAL A 61 23.82 -4.15 -27.25
N ILE A 62 23.69 -3.43 -26.13
CA ILE A 62 22.45 -3.46 -25.33
C ILE A 62 21.46 -2.34 -25.64
N GLY A 63 21.91 -1.18 -26.13
CA GLY A 63 21.02 -0.13 -26.64
C GLY A 63 20.00 -0.62 -27.68
N PRO A 64 20.42 -1.30 -28.77
CA PRO A 64 19.49 -1.80 -29.79
C PRO A 64 18.48 -2.83 -29.25
N VAL A 65 18.90 -3.69 -28.32
CA VAL A 65 18.03 -4.71 -27.70
C VAL A 65 16.99 -4.06 -26.78
N ILE A 66 17.37 -2.99 -26.06
CA ILE A 66 16.46 -2.19 -25.24
C ILE A 66 15.45 -1.47 -26.14
N GLU A 67 15.89 -0.80 -27.20
CA GLU A 67 14.99 -0.09 -28.13
C GLU A 67 14.01 -1.04 -28.85
N GLU A 68 14.41 -2.28 -29.14
CA GLU A 68 13.54 -3.31 -29.73
C GLU A 68 12.51 -3.87 -28.74
N ASN A 69 12.89 -4.09 -27.47
CA ASN A 69 12.09 -4.87 -26.52
C ASN A 69 11.39 -4.03 -25.43
N LEU A 70 11.81 -2.78 -25.21
CA LEU A 70 11.27 -1.88 -24.20
C LEU A 70 10.85 -0.56 -24.85
N THR A 71 9.54 -0.39 -25.06
CA THR A 71 8.95 0.86 -25.55
C THR A 71 8.07 1.47 -24.47
N PHE A 72 8.39 2.69 -24.06
CA PHE A 72 7.51 3.52 -23.23
C PHE A 72 6.55 4.28 -24.13
N LYS A 73 5.25 4.15 -23.89
CA LYS A 73 4.21 4.95 -24.55
C LYS A 73 3.98 6.20 -23.71
N GLY A 74 3.49 7.29 -24.31
CA GLY A 74 3.20 8.54 -23.58
C GLY A 74 2.12 8.46 -22.49
N LYS A 75 1.52 7.29 -22.23
CA LYS A 75 0.66 7.02 -21.06
C LYS A 75 1.42 6.45 -19.84
N ASP A 76 2.65 6.00 -20.07
CA ASP A 76 3.51 5.36 -19.06
C ASP A 76 4.36 6.40 -18.32
N GLU A 77 4.71 7.50 -18.99
CA GLU A 77 5.17 8.73 -18.34
C GLU A 77 3.96 9.49 -17.77
N TYR A 78 3.91 9.65 -16.45
CA TYR A 78 2.84 10.40 -15.78
C TYR A 78 3.34 10.97 -14.44
N SER A 79 3.52 12.29 -14.40
CA SER A 79 4.09 13.02 -13.27
C SER A 79 3.25 14.21 -12.78
N ASP A 80 2.26 14.64 -13.57
CA ASP A 80 1.29 15.67 -13.19
C ASP A 80 -0.07 15.01 -12.91
N TYR A 81 -0.51 15.11 -11.66
CA TYR A 81 -1.80 14.63 -11.17
C TYR A 81 -2.58 15.75 -10.45
N ALA A 82 -2.40 17.00 -10.87
CA ALA A 82 -3.19 18.12 -10.38
C ALA A 82 -4.70 17.85 -10.56
N GLY A 83 -5.47 17.99 -9.48
CA GLY A 83 -6.91 17.71 -9.47
C GLY A 83 -7.28 16.23 -9.27
N ALA A 84 -6.33 15.36 -8.90
CA ALA A 84 -6.62 14.02 -8.42
C ALA A 84 -7.42 14.02 -7.11
N VAL A 85 -8.13 12.91 -6.84
CA VAL A 85 -8.82 12.68 -5.57
C VAL A 85 -7.84 12.07 -4.56
N GLU A 86 -7.63 12.74 -3.44
CA GLU A 86 -6.77 12.25 -2.35
C GLU A 86 -7.52 11.26 -1.44
N ILE A 87 -6.87 10.16 -1.09
CA ILE A 87 -7.39 9.10 -0.20
C ILE A 87 -6.33 8.79 0.86
N ASP A 88 -6.57 9.23 2.11
CA ASP A 88 -5.82 8.73 3.27
C ASP A 88 -6.35 7.35 3.66
N LEU A 89 -5.57 6.32 3.38
CA LEU A 89 -5.84 4.92 3.68
C LEU A 89 -5.86 4.62 5.20
N SER A 90 -5.29 5.51 6.01
CA SER A 90 -5.26 5.41 7.48
C SER A 90 -6.59 5.85 8.11
N ALA A 91 -7.36 6.70 7.40
CA ALA A 91 -8.66 7.22 7.84
C ALA A 91 -9.62 7.44 6.65
N PRO A 92 -9.90 6.41 5.83
CA PRO A 92 -10.54 6.59 4.52
C PRO A 92 -11.96 7.15 4.63
N GLN A 93 -12.25 8.15 3.80
CA GLN A 93 -13.56 8.82 3.73
C GLN A 93 -14.19 8.63 2.34
N ALA A 94 -15.51 8.79 2.26
CA ALA A 94 -16.18 8.87 0.96
C ALA A 94 -15.85 10.20 0.27
N ALA A 95 -15.68 10.15 -1.06
CA ALA A 95 -15.37 11.29 -1.93
C ALA A 95 -16.00 11.06 -3.31
N ASP A 96 -15.83 11.99 -4.24
CA ASP A 96 -16.34 11.80 -5.61
C ASP A 96 -15.70 10.56 -6.27
N GLY A 97 -16.54 9.60 -6.66
CA GLY A 97 -16.10 8.31 -7.19
C GLY A 97 -15.51 7.33 -6.16
N VAL A 98 -15.51 7.66 -4.86
CA VAL A 98 -14.94 6.82 -3.79
C VAL A 98 -15.96 6.53 -2.69
N SER A 99 -16.12 5.26 -2.34
CA SER A 99 -16.94 4.80 -1.21
C SER A 99 -16.13 3.93 -0.26
N VAL A 100 -16.52 3.90 1.01
CA VAL A 100 -15.81 3.18 2.07
C VAL A 100 -16.80 2.32 2.85
N SER A 101 -16.47 1.05 3.06
CA SER A 101 -17.27 0.07 3.79
C SER A 101 -16.36 -0.85 4.61
N GLY A 102 -16.24 -0.58 5.92
CA GLY A 102 -15.28 -1.27 6.77
C GLY A 102 -13.84 -1.03 6.28
N SER A 103 -13.04 -2.08 6.15
CA SER A 103 -11.68 -2.03 5.61
C SER A 103 -11.62 -2.03 4.07
N THR A 104 -12.73 -1.80 3.37
CA THR A 104 -12.79 -1.78 1.90
C THR A 104 -13.02 -0.35 1.39
N VAL A 105 -12.10 0.13 0.54
CA VAL A 105 -12.24 1.36 -0.24
C VAL A 105 -12.60 0.97 -1.67
N THR A 106 -13.69 1.50 -2.22
CA THR A 106 -14.14 1.19 -3.60
C THR A 106 -14.14 2.44 -4.46
N ILE A 107 -13.36 2.40 -5.54
CA ILE A 107 -13.29 3.40 -6.61
C ILE A 107 -14.21 2.97 -7.75
N SER A 108 -15.18 3.81 -8.10
CA SER A 108 -16.27 3.47 -9.04
C SER A 108 -16.43 4.43 -10.22
N ALA A 109 -15.49 5.35 -10.43
CA ALA A 109 -15.52 6.32 -11.52
C ALA A 109 -14.13 6.48 -12.17
N ALA A 110 -14.10 6.98 -13.41
CA ALA A 110 -12.88 7.41 -14.07
C ALA A 110 -12.18 8.52 -13.27
N GLY A 111 -10.85 8.50 -13.23
CA GLY A 111 -10.07 9.53 -12.54
C GLY A 111 -8.67 9.11 -12.12
N THR A 112 -7.92 10.06 -11.58
CA THR A 112 -6.67 9.80 -10.87
C THR A 112 -6.92 9.90 -9.36
N TYR A 113 -6.44 8.90 -8.63
CA TYR A 113 -6.59 8.77 -7.18
C TYR A 113 -5.21 8.68 -6.54
N VAL A 114 -4.89 9.62 -5.64
CA VAL A 114 -3.64 9.61 -4.86
C VAL A 114 -3.92 8.94 -3.53
N LEU A 115 -3.34 7.76 -3.33
CA LEU A 115 -3.48 6.96 -2.13
C LEU A 115 -2.26 7.21 -1.25
N THR A 116 -2.49 7.54 0.02
CA THR A 116 -1.46 7.79 1.04
C THR A 116 -1.78 7.02 2.31
N GLY A 117 -0.81 6.84 3.22
CA GLY A 117 -1.07 6.25 4.54
C GLY A 117 -1.17 4.72 4.54
N THR A 118 -1.78 4.12 5.57
CA THR A 118 -1.78 2.65 5.76
C THR A 118 -3.17 2.05 5.94
N LEU A 119 -3.55 1.15 5.01
CA LEU A 119 -4.71 0.27 5.13
C LEU A 119 -4.24 -1.13 5.54
N ALA A 120 -4.38 -1.43 6.83
CA ALA A 120 -4.05 -2.73 7.42
C ALA A 120 -5.26 -3.69 7.37
N ASP A 121 -5.03 -4.92 6.92
CA ASP A 121 -6.03 -5.95 6.65
C ASP A 121 -7.30 -5.42 5.92
N GLY A 122 -7.08 -4.76 4.79
CA GLY A 122 -8.10 -4.14 3.97
C GLY A 122 -7.82 -4.24 2.47
N GLN A 123 -8.73 -3.69 1.68
CA GLN A 123 -8.71 -3.83 0.22
C GLN A 123 -9.10 -2.53 -0.49
N VAL A 124 -8.37 -2.17 -1.53
CA VAL A 124 -8.78 -1.18 -2.52
C VAL A 124 -9.40 -1.91 -3.72
N VAL A 125 -10.68 -1.66 -3.98
CA VAL A 125 -11.43 -2.22 -5.11
C VAL A 125 -11.57 -1.16 -6.20
N VAL A 126 -11.30 -1.54 -7.45
CA VAL A 126 -11.63 -0.73 -8.63
C VAL A 126 -12.77 -1.38 -9.39
N ALA A 127 -13.91 -0.71 -9.43
CA ALA A 127 -15.16 -1.16 -10.05
C ALA A 127 -15.80 0.00 -10.85
N ALA A 128 -15.01 0.58 -11.75
CA ALA A 128 -15.43 1.65 -12.66
C ALA A 128 -16.02 1.05 -13.97
N GLY A 129 -16.49 1.90 -14.88
CA GLY A 129 -17.01 1.45 -16.18
C GLY A 129 -15.94 0.80 -17.07
N GLU A 130 -16.36 -0.04 -18.02
CA GLU A 130 -15.45 -0.72 -18.96
C GLU A 130 -14.69 0.22 -19.92
N ASN A 131 -15.04 1.51 -19.93
CA ASN A 131 -14.36 2.57 -20.71
C ASN A 131 -13.80 3.68 -19.79
N ASP A 132 -13.84 3.48 -18.47
CA ASP A 132 -13.36 4.47 -17.49
C ASP A 132 -11.87 4.24 -17.20
N ASP A 133 -11.03 5.19 -17.61
CA ASP A 133 -9.62 5.21 -17.25
C ASP A 133 -9.48 5.53 -15.74
N VAL A 134 -9.01 4.55 -14.97
CA VAL A 134 -8.68 4.72 -13.53
C VAL A 134 -7.17 4.64 -13.35
N ARG A 135 -6.60 5.64 -12.68
CA ARG A 135 -5.19 5.66 -12.30
C ARG A 135 -5.04 5.73 -10.78
N LEU A 136 -4.27 4.80 -10.22
CA LEU A 136 -3.86 4.82 -8.82
C LEU A 136 -2.42 5.35 -8.73
N VAL A 137 -2.22 6.42 -7.96
CA VAL A 137 -0.91 6.93 -7.57
C VAL A 137 -0.68 6.49 -6.13
N LEU A 138 0.34 5.67 -5.89
CA LEU A 138 0.66 5.15 -4.56
C LEU A 138 1.77 6.01 -3.94
N GLU A 139 1.38 7.04 -3.19
CA GLU A 139 2.31 7.99 -2.58
C GLU A 139 2.47 7.67 -1.10
N ASN A 140 3.55 6.97 -0.75
CA ASN A 140 3.78 6.46 0.62
C ASN A 140 2.61 5.61 1.17
N ALA A 141 1.87 4.95 0.27
CA ALA A 141 0.79 4.03 0.61
C ALA A 141 1.32 2.66 1.04
N SER A 142 0.73 2.10 2.09
CA SER A 142 0.89 0.70 2.51
C SER A 142 -0.48 0.04 2.55
N ILE A 143 -0.66 -1.03 1.79
CA ILE A 143 -1.94 -1.76 1.69
C ILE A 143 -1.64 -3.24 1.89
N SER A 144 -2.33 -3.88 2.84
CA SER A 144 -2.18 -5.29 3.16
C SER A 144 -3.52 -5.95 3.41
N SER A 145 -3.65 -7.24 3.04
CA SER A 145 -4.77 -8.10 3.41
C SER A 145 -4.24 -9.48 3.72
N ALA A 146 -4.72 -10.10 4.81
CA ALA A 146 -4.37 -11.46 5.19
C ALA A 146 -5.18 -12.51 4.41
N SER A 147 -6.34 -12.13 3.85
CA SER A 147 -7.31 -13.05 3.26
C SER A 147 -7.58 -12.84 1.76
N THR A 148 -7.19 -11.69 1.20
CA THR A 148 -7.55 -11.29 -0.18
C THR A 148 -6.40 -10.53 -0.86
N ALA A 149 -6.60 -10.12 -2.13
CA ALA A 149 -5.68 -9.18 -2.76
C ALA A 149 -5.80 -7.77 -2.12
N PRO A 150 -4.69 -7.10 -1.75
CA PRO A 150 -4.72 -5.72 -1.22
C PRO A 150 -5.31 -4.70 -2.21
N VAL A 151 -5.11 -4.93 -3.51
CA VAL A 151 -5.74 -4.17 -4.60
C VAL A 151 -6.43 -5.17 -5.53
N TYR A 152 -7.71 -4.94 -5.83
CA TYR A 152 -8.53 -5.82 -6.66
C TYR A 152 -9.30 -5.03 -7.72
N VAL A 153 -9.04 -5.32 -9.00
CA VAL A 153 -9.73 -4.68 -10.13
C VAL A 153 -10.82 -5.61 -10.64
N ILE A 154 -12.07 -5.17 -10.51
CA ILE A 154 -13.26 -5.83 -11.04
C ILE A 154 -13.53 -5.34 -12.48
N SER A 155 -13.51 -4.02 -12.68
CA SER A 155 -13.78 -3.38 -13.96
C SER A 155 -13.15 -1.99 -14.07
N ALA A 156 -12.57 -1.71 -15.22
CA ALA A 156 -12.00 -0.43 -15.66
C ALA A 156 -11.70 -0.51 -17.17
N CYS A 157 -11.31 0.59 -17.81
CA CYS A 157 -10.79 0.61 -19.17
C CYS A 157 -9.52 -0.26 -19.33
N PRO A 158 -9.51 -1.26 -20.24
CA PRO A 158 -8.30 -2.02 -20.52
C PRO A 158 -7.24 -1.16 -21.23
N ARG A 159 -6.02 -1.12 -20.67
CA ARG A 159 -4.89 -0.31 -21.19
C ARG A 159 -4.45 -0.64 -22.63
N GLU A 160 -4.86 -1.79 -23.17
CA GLU A 160 -4.66 -2.17 -24.57
C GLU A 160 -5.92 -2.81 -25.16
N PRO A 161 -6.20 -2.60 -26.47
CA PRO A 161 -7.34 -3.23 -27.10
C PRO A 161 -7.19 -4.75 -27.08
N LYS A 162 -8.22 -5.45 -26.61
CA LYS A 162 -8.38 -6.90 -26.78
C LYS A 162 -8.23 -7.19 -28.28
N ALA A 163 -7.08 -7.75 -28.67
CA ALA A 163 -6.68 -7.83 -30.07
C ALA A 163 -7.81 -8.40 -30.91
N MET A 164 -8.36 -7.61 -31.82
CA MET A 164 -9.43 -8.04 -32.71
C MET A 164 -8.79 -8.98 -33.74
N TRP A 165 -8.90 -10.28 -33.50
CA TRP A 165 -8.46 -11.33 -34.41
C TRP A 165 -9.24 -11.19 -35.73
N ARG A 166 -8.70 -10.43 -36.69
CA ARG A 166 -9.20 -10.42 -38.07
C ARG A 166 -8.85 -11.77 -38.67
N MET A 167 -9.79 -12.71 -38.62
CA MET A 167 -9.76 -13.85 -39.53
C MET A 167 -9.83 -13.31 -40.96
N LEU A 168 -8.80 -13.64 -41.73
CA LEU A 168 -8.74 -13.54 -43.19
C LEU A 168 -9.31 -14.83 -43.79
#